data_AF-A0A9W8QT20-F1
#
_entry.id   AF-A0A9W8QT20-F1
#
_cell.length_a   1.000
_cell.length_b   1.000
_cell.length_c   1.000
_cell.angle_alpha   90.00
_cell.angle_beta   90.00
_cell.angle_gamma   90.00
#
_symmetry.space_group_name_H-M   'P 1'
#
loop_
_entity.id
_entity.type
_entity.pdbx_description
1 polymer ?
#
loop_
_entity_poly.entity_id
_entity_poly.type
_entity_poly.pdbx_seq_one_letter_code
_entity_poly.pdbx_strand_id
1 'polypeptide(L)'
;MAQSSSAESAKLKRKGTRSVPTLTLSQLARNRAIRASTKKHIKRLESELEELKSKTRDQIVQELLRRNKVLEEELMRLKENLGVPITLSPTTPRDCQLLSSE
;
A
#
# COMPACT_ATOMS: atom_id res chain seq x y z
N MET A 1 40.20 -15.17 -17.76
CA MET A 1 39.81 -15.25 -19.19
C MET A 1 39.89 -13.85 -19.78
N ALA A 2 40.64 -13.71 -20.87
CA ALA A 2 41.16 -12.47 -21.40
C ALA A 2 40.15 -11.65 -22.23
N GLN A 3 40.47 -10.35 -22.29
CA GLN A 3 40.07 -9.24 -23.15
C GLN A 3 39.10 -9.45 -24.32
N SER A 4 38.24 -8.44 -24.51
CA SER A 4 37.98 -7.87 -25.84
C SER A 4 37.66 -6.37 -25.69
N SER A 5 38.68 -5.56 -25.96
CA SER A 5 38.54 -4.15 -26.31
C SER A 5 37.98 -4.06 -27.73
N SER A 6 36.99 -3.19 -27.97
CA SER A 6 36.56 -2.85 -29.33
C SER A 6 36.05 -1.41 -29.42
N ALA A 7 36.93 -0.57 -29.95
CA ALA A 7 36.67 0.66 -30.68
C ALA A 7 35.83 1.75 -29.98
N GLU A 8 36.58 2.67 -29.38
CA GLU A 8 36.31 4.12 -29.36
C GLU A 8 35.46 4.59 -30.56
N SER A 9 34.28 5.15 -30.28
CA SER A 9 33.74 6.20 -31.17
C SER A 9 33.91 7.52 -30.43
N ALA A 10 35.04 8.17 -30.69
CA ALA A 10 35.30 9.54 -30.26
C ALA A 10 34.25 10.45 -30.92
N LYS A 11 33.11 10.63 -30.25
CA LYS A 11 32.09 11.59 -30.67
C LYS A 11 32.61 12.98 -30.35
N LEU A 12 33.20 13.59 -31.38
CA LEU A 12 33.60 15.00 -31.45
C LEU A 12 32.52 15.88 -30.77
N LYS A 13 32.83 16.39 -29.57
CA LYS A 13 31.94 17.29 -28.81
C LYS A 13 31.92 18.65 -29.49
N ARG A 14 31.11 18.82 -30.54
CA ARG A 14 30.74 20.14 -31.05
C ARG A 14 29.72 20.76 -30.08
N LYS A 15 30.08 21.91 -29.52
CA LYS A 15 29.19 22.72 -28.68
C LYS A 15 28.24 23.48 -29.60
N GLY A 16 27.12 22.84 -29.93
CA GLY A 16 26.02 23.36 -30.73
C GLY A 16 24.74 22.66 -30.27
N THR A 17 23.63 23.39 -30.30
CA THR A 17 22.27 22.98 -29.90
C THR A 17 22.06 21.46 -29.95
N ARG A 18 21.86 20.85 -28.78
CA ARG A 18 21.67 19.40 -28.61
C ARG A 18 20.49 18.94 -29.47
N SER A 19 20.74 18.34 -30.62
CA SER A 19 19.68 17.80 -31.48
C SER A 19 18.97 16.66 -30.74
N VAL A 20 17.65 16.76 -30.66
CA VAL A 20 16.80 15.69 -30.13
C VAL A 20 16.79 14.56 -31.16
N PRO A 21 17.23 13.33 -30.81
CA PRO A 21 17.13 12.21 -31.73
C PRO A 21 15.66 11.88 -31.96
N THR A 22 15.20 11.99 -33.20
CA THR A 22 13.91 11.45 -33.62
C THR A 22 13.95 9.94 -33.51
N LEU A 23 13.05 9.37 -32.70
CA LEU A 23 12.95 7.92 -32.55
C LEU A 23 12.61 7.28 -33.89
N THR A 24 13.33 6.21 -34.25
CA THR A 24 12.94 5.38 -35.40
C THR A 24 11.64 4.64 -35.10
N LEU A 25 10.90 4.24 -36.14
CA LEU A 25 9.62 3.53 -35.98
C LEU A 25 9.77 2.26 -35.09
N SER A 26 10.88 1.54 -35.25
CA SER A 26 11.22 0.36 -34.43
C SER A 26 11.48 0.73 -32.96
N GLN A 27 12.21 1.82 -32.68
CA GLN A 27 12.41 2.31 -31.32
C GLN A 27 11.10 2.78 -30.68
N LEU A 28 10.23 3.44 -31.45
CA LEU A 28 8.92 3.88 -30.98
C LEU A 28 8.04 2.66 -30.62
N ALA A 29 8.01 1.64 -31.47
CA ALA A 29 7.28 0.39 -31.21
C ALA A 29 7.80 -0.32 -29.96
N ARG A 30 9.13 -0.46 -29.80
CA ARG A 30 9.75 -1.04 -28.60
C ARG A 30 9.39 -0.24 -27.34
N ASN A 31 9.50 1.08 -27.39
CA ASN A 31 9.15 1.95 -26.26
C ASN A 31 7.65 1.85 -25.91
N ARG A 32 6.76 1.72 -26.90
CA ARG A 32 5.33 1.45 -26.67
C ARG A 32 5.10 0.10 -25.99
N ALA A 33 5.80 -0.95 -26.41
CA ALA A 33 5.72 -2.27 -25.78
C ALA A 33 6.20 -2.24 -24.32
N ILE A 34 7.33 -1.58 -24.04
CA ILE A 34 7.84 -1.41 -22.67
C ILE A 34 6.82 -0.65 -21.82
N ARG A 35 6.32 0.50 -22.29
CA ARG A 35 5.32 1.30 -21.58
C ARG A 35 4.04 0.52 -21.31
N ALA A 36 3.55 -0.27 -22.27
CA ALA A 36 2.38 -1.11 -22.10
C ALA A 36 2.61 -2.19 -21.02
N SER A 37 3.77 -2.84 -21.04
CA SER A 37 4.16 -3.82 -20.02
C SER A 37 4.27 -3.19 -18.63
N THR A 38 4.92 -2.03 -18.51
CA THR A 38 5.02 -1.28 -17.25
C THR A 38 3.65 -0.84 -16.74
N LYS A 39 2.78 -0.33 -17.60
CA LYS A 39 1.39 0.03 -17.23
C LYS A 39 0.63 -1.18 -16.70
N LYS A 40 0.79 -2.36 -17.33
CA LYS A 40 0.18 -3.61 -16.85
C LYS A 40 0.75 -4.04 -15.50
N HIS A 41 2.04 -3.84 -15.25
CA HIS A 41 2.65 -4.19 -13.98
C HIS A 41 2.18 -3.27 -12.85
N ILE A 42 2.17 -1.95 -13.09
CA ILE A 42 1.62 -0.96 -12.13
C ILE A 42 0.18 -1.32 -11.76
N LYS A 43 -0.70 -1.56 -12.74
CA LYS A 43 -2.10 -1.93 -12.48
C LYS A 43 -2.26 -3.20 -11.63
N ARG A 44 -1.39 -4.20 -11.83
CA ARG A 44 -1.40 -5.43 -11.03
C ARG A 44 -1.01 -5.13 -9.59
N LEU A 45 0.08 -4.40 -9.38
CA LEU A 45 0.51 -3.98 -8.04
C LEU A 45 -0.55 -3.13 -7.32
N GLU A 46 -1.20 -2.21 -8.03
CA GLU A 46 -2.30 -1.40 -7.49
C GLU A 46 -3.46 -2.29 -7.02
N SER A 47 -3.81 -3.34 -7.80
CA SER A 47 -4.88 -4.26 -7.45
C SER A 47 -4.50 -5.16 -6.26
N GLU A 48 -3.26 -5.67 -6.23
CA GLU A 48 -2.73 -6.48 -5.12
C GLU A 48 -2.69 -5.68 -3.81
N LEU A 49 -2.32 -4.38 -3.86
CA LEU A 49 -2.33 -3.51 -2.69
C LEU A 49 -3.73 -3.31 -2.14
N GLU A 50 -4.74 -3.12 -3.00
CA GLU A 50 -6.11 -2.92 -2.57
C GLU A 50 -6.71 -4.19 -1.94
N GLU A 51 -6.44 -5.35 -2.54
CA GLU A 51 -6.86 -6.66 -2.01
C GLU A 51 -6.22 -6.94 -0.65
N LEU A 52 -4.92 -6.71 -0.49
CA LEU A 52 -4.23 -6.93 0.79
C LEU A 52 -4.71 -5.97 1.88
N LYS A 53 -4.97 -4.70 1.55
CA LYS A 53 -5.44 -3.68 2.50
C LYS A 53 -6.85 -3.94 3.01
N SER A 54 -7.74 -4.46 2.16
CA SER A 54 -9.10 -4.83 2.55
C SER A 54 -9.09 -6.10 3.40
N LYS A 55 -8.47 -7.17 2.90
CA LYS A 55 -8.47 -8.48 3.54
C LYS A 55 -7.84 -8.50 4.93
N THR A 56 -6.69 -7.85 5.12
CA THR A 56 -5.96 -7.93 6.39
C THR A 56 -6.65 -7.15 7.50
N ARG A 57 -7.14 -5.93 7.20
CA ARG A 57 -7.80 -5.09 8.20
C ARG A 57 -9.15 -5.69 8.60
N ASP A 58 -9.96 -6.10 7.64
CA ASP A 58 -11.31 -6.59 7.92
C ASP A 58 -11.27 -7.89 8.73
N GLN A 59 -10.32 -8.79 8.44
CA GLN A 59 -10.14 -10.02 9.21
C GLN A 59 -9.74 -9.76 10.67
N ILE A 60 -8.80 -8.84 10.91
CA ILE A 60 -8.37 -8.48 12.26
C ILE A 60 -9.52 -7.82 13.03
N VAL A 61 -10.24 -6.89 12.40
CA VAL A 61 -11.39 -6.22 13.00
C VAL A 61 -12.49 -7.22 13.36
N GLN A 62 -12.82 -8.16 12.47
CA GLN A 62 -13.82 -9.18 12.74
C GLN A 62 -13.41 -10.10 13.90
N GLU A 63 -12.15 -10.52 13.97
CA GLU A 63 -11.69 -11.35 15.08
C GLU A 63 -11.69 -10.59 16.41
N LEU A 64 -11.32 -9.30 16.42
CA LEU A 64 -11.42 -8.45 17.61
C LEU A 64 -12.87 -8.27 18.06
N LEU A 65 -13.80 -8.00 17.15
CA LEU A 65 -15.22 -7.90 17.46
C LEU A 65 -15.76 -9.20 18.06
N ARG A 66 -15.37 -10.35 17.49
CA ARG A 66 -15.76 -11.66 18.01
C ARG A 66 -15.25 -11.88 19.44
N ARG A 67 -13.99 -11.52 19.71
CA ARG A 67 -13.39 -11.62 21.06
C ARG A 67 -14.05 -10.67 22.05
N ASN A 68 -14.28 -9.42 21.66
CA ASN A 68 -14.97 -8.44 22.51
C ASN A 68 -16.36 -8.93 22.90
N LYS A 69 -17.12 -9.50 21.95
CA LYS A 69 -18.43 -10.07 22.25
C LYS A 69 -18.35 -11.20 23.30
N VAL A 70 -17.40 -12.12 23.15
CA VAL A 70 -17.19 -13.20 24.13
C VAL A 70 -16.83 -12.63 25.51
N LEU A 71 -15.95 -11.63 25.56
CA LEU A 71 -15.56 -10.96 26.81
C LEU A 71 -16.72 -10.19 27.45
N GLU A 72 -17.56 -9.52 26.65
CA GLU A 72 -18.76 -8.83 27.12
C GLU A 72 -19.75 -9.82 27.76
N GLU A 73 -19.96 -10.98 27.14
CA GLU A 73 -20.79 -12.04 27.69
C GLU A 73 -20.21 -12.62 28.99
N GLU A 74 -18.89 -12.80 29.08
CA GLU A 74 -18.21 -13.23 30.32
C GLU A 74 -18.35 -12.19 31.43
N LEU A 75 -18.15 -10.91 31.12
CA LEU A 75 -18.35 -9.82 32.07
C LEU A 75 -19.80 -9.75 32.55
N MET A 76 -20.76 -9.97 31.66
CA MET A 76 -22.19 -10.01 32.02
C MET A 76 -22.45 -11.14 33.02
N ARG A 77 -22.03 -12.38 32.71
CA ARG A 77 -22.17 -13.53 33.61
C ARG A 77 -21.49 -13.33 34.96
N LEU A 78 -20.28 -12.75 34.96
CA LEU A 78 -19.56 -12.45 36.20
C LEU A 78 -20.28 -11.38 37.03
N LYS A 79 -20.77 -10.32 36.40
CA LYS A 79 -21.53 -9.26 37.09
C LYS A 79 -22.84 -9.78 37.66
N GLU A 80 -23.56 -10.64 36.94
CA GLU A 80 -24.75 -11.35 37.42
C GLU A 80 -24.43 -12.18 38.66
N ASN A 81 -23.36 -12.98 38.60
CA ASN A 81 -22.94 -13.84 39.72
C ASN A 81 -22.48 -13.04 40.95
N LEU A 82 -21.85 -11.88 40.76
CA LEU A 82 -21.37 -11.03 41.85
C LEU A 82 -22.43 -10.03 42.34
N GLY A 83 -23.62 -9.99 41.74
CA GLY A 83 -24.68 -9.05 42.12
C GLY A 83 -24.31 -7.58 41.92
N VAL A 84 -23.32 -7.29 41.06
CA VAL A 84 -22.86 -5.92 40.79
C VAL A 84 -23.83 -5.27 39.79
N PRO A 85 -24.44 -4.12 40.10
CA PRO A 85 -25.37 -3.47 39.21
C PRO A 85 -24.69 -3.10 37.89
N ILE A 86 -25.40 -3.35 36.79
CA ILE A 86 -24.93 -3.03 35.43
C ILE A 86 -24.95 -1.50 35.25
N THR A 87 -23.93 -0.83 35.77
CA THR A 87 -23.60 0.51 35.31
C THR A 87 -22.91 0.36 33.96
N LEU A 88 -23.69 0.49 32.88
CA LEU A 88 -23.14 0.70 31.54
C LEU A 88 -22.45 2.07 31.56
N SER A 89 -21.21 2.16 32.07
CA SER A 89 -20.38 3.29 31.70
C SER A 89 -20.03 3.07 30.22
N PRO A 90 -20.29 4.04 29.35
CA PRO A 90 -19.79 3.94 27.99
C PRO A 90 -18.27 3.96 28.12
N THR A 91 -17.63 2.82 27.88
CA THR A 91 -16.20 2.78 27.60
C THR A 91 -16.01 3.41 26.23
N THR A 92 -16.16 4.73 26.17
CA THR A 92 -15.61 5.55 25.09
C THR A 92 -14.09 5.32 25.12
N PRO A 93 -13.46 4.97 23.99
CA PRO A 93 -12.01 5.06 23.93
C PRO A 93 -11.65 6.51 24.23
N ARG A 94 -10.90 6.73 25.31
CA ARG A 94 -10.54 8.07 25.82
C ARG A 94 -9.63 8.87 24.88
N ASP A 95 -9.42 8.41 23.65
CA ASP A 95 -8.43 8.96 22.73
C ASP A 95 -9.04 9.88 21.64
N CYS A 96 -10.37 10.08 21.61
CA CYS A 96 -11.01 10.94 20.59
C CYS A 96 -11.44 12.34 21.08
N GLN A 97 -11.12 12.76 22.30
CA GLN A 97 -11.57 14.06 22.84
C GLN A 97 -10.51 15.19 22.81
N LEU A 98 -9.32 14.98 22.27
CA LEU A 98 -8.25 16.00 22.28
C LEU A 98 -8.12 16.82 20.97
N LEU A 99 -9.20 16.98 20.20
CA LEU A 99 -9.20 17.84 19.00
C LEU A 99 -10.48 18.68 18.86
N SER A 100 -10.95 19.27 19.96
CA SER A 100 -11.96 20.35 19.90
C SER A 100 -11.80 21.27 21.10
N SER A 101 -10.69 22.00 21.18
CA SER A 101 -10.56 23.26 21.91
C SER A 101 -9.23 23.89 21.50
N GLU A 102 -9.33 24.92 20.65
CA GLU A 102 -8.50 26.13 20.47
C GLU A 102 -8.58 26.62 19.02
#